data_AF-A0A8H6LV81-F1
#
_entry.id   AF-A0A8H6LV81-F1
#
_cell.length_a   1.000
_cell.length_b   1.000
_cell.length_c   1.000
_cell.angle_alpha   90.00
_cell.angle_beta   90.00
_cell.angle_gamma   90.00
#
_symmetry.space_group_name_H-M   'P 1'
#
loop_
_entity.id
_entity.type
_entity.pdbx_description
1 polymer ?
#
loop_
_entity_poly.entity_id
_entity_poly.type
_entity_poly.pdbx_seq_one_letter_code
_entity_poly.pdbx_strand_id
1 'polypeptide(L)'
;MHIRSFCRKAFLESSIQFLFLTTYEASDDMTIAALLTYLNAAMPVDKHEDFDTLEVVSYVMALMKEDEGRKSRAGRVVLLGDVVRLTST
;
A
#
# COMPACT_ATOMS: atom_id res chain seq x y z
N MET A 1 -2.76 -22.25 -13.86
CA MET A 1 -3.10 -22.11 -12.42
C MET A 1 -2.51 -20.79 -11.93
N HIS A 2 -3.27 -19.68 -11.98
CA HIS A 2 -2.80 -18.30 -11.70
C HIS A 2 -3.10 -17.88 -10.25
N ILE A 3 -2.75 -18.72 -9.26
CA ILE A 3 -3.11 -18.47 -7.84
C ILE A 3 -2.12 -17.53 -7.13
N ARG A 4 -0.92 -17.30 -7.68
CA ARG A 4 0.12 -16.50 -7.00
C ARG A 4 -0.10 -14.98 -7.03
N SER A 5 -0.71 -14.44 -8.08
CA SER A 5 -0.81 -12.98 -8.27
C SER A 5 -1.93 -12.34 -7.44
N PHE A 6 -3.05 -13.04 -7.22
CA PHE A 6 -4.20 -12.51 -6.47
C PHE A 6 -3.90 -12.31 -4.97
N CYS A 7 -3.02 -13.13 -4.40
CA CYS A 7 -2.64 -13.02 -2.99
C CYS A 7 -1.69 -11.84 -2.69
N ARG A 8 -0.81 -11.45 -3.63
CA ARG A 8 0.15 -10.34 -3.42
C ARG A 8 -0.58 -8.99 -3.40
N LYS A 9 -1.46 -8.75 -4.38
CA LYS A 9 -2.27 -7.53 -4.43
C LYS A 9 -3.14 -7.36 -3.18
N ALA A 10 -3.84 -8.42 -2.77
CA ALA A 10 -4.70 -8.39 -1.59
C ALA A 10 -3.91 -8.16 -0.29
N PHE A 11 -2.70 -8.73 -0.19
CA PHE A 11 -1.79 -8.48 0.93
C PHE A 11 -1.34 -7.02 0.97
N LEU A 12 -0.90 -6.46 -0.16
CA LEU A 12 -0.48 -5.07 -0.27
C LEU A 12 -1.61 -4.12 0.12
N GLU A 13 -2.80 -4.31 -0.46
CA GLU A 13 -3.98 -3.50 -0.15
C GLU A 13 -4.33 -3.56 1.35
N SER A 14 -4.44 -4.77 1.91
CA SER A 14 -4.78 -4.95 3.33
C SER A 14 -3.72 -4.37 4.25
N SER A 15 -2.44 -4.53 3.92
CA SER A 15 -1.31 -4.04 4.71
C SER A 15 -1.23 -2.52 4.69
N ILE A 16 -1.42 -1.90 3.51
CA ILE A 16 -1.47 -0.44 3.34
C ILE A 16 -2.65 0.11 4.14
N GLN A 17 -3.86 -0.44 3.95
CA GLN A 17 -5.04 -0.01 4.71
C GLN A 17 -4.86 -0.17 6.21
N PHE A 18 -4.30 -1.29 6.67
CA PHE A 18 -4.06 -1.55 8.10
C PHE A 18 -3.04 -0.59 8.69
N LEU A 19 -1.90 -0.39 8.02
CA LEU A 19 -0.85 0.54 8.46
C LEU A 19 -1.42 1.94 8.63
N PHE A 20 -2.19 2.38 7.64
CA PHE A 20 -2.83 3.68 7.66
C PHE A 20 -3.97 3.80 8.68
N LEU A 21 -4.73 2.74 8.95
CA LEU A 21 -5.82 2.80 9.92
C LEU A 21 -5.33 2.75 11.38
N THR A 22 -4.15 2.18 11.61
CA THR A 22 -3.66 1.92 12.98
C THR A 22 -2.52 2.81 13.42
N THR A 23 -1.71 3.32 12.48
CA THR A 23 -0.41 3.91 12.81
C THR A 23 -0.22 5.32 12.25
N TYR A 24 -0.86 5.67 11.13
CA TYR A 24 -0.70 6.96 10.45
C TYR A 24 -1.98 7.78 10.48
N GLU A 25 -1.88 9.06 10.82
CA GLU A 25 -2.97 10.01 10.60
C GLU A 25 -2.96 10.52 9.15
N ALA A 26 -4.08 11.08 8.67
CA ALA A 26 -4.18 11.61 7.30
C ALA A 26 -3.17 12.74 7.01
N SER A 27 -2.61 13.38 8.04
CA SER A 27 -1.57 14.39 7.90
C SER A 27 -0.15 13.82 7.77
N ASP A 28 0.03 12.52 7.99
CA ASP A 28 1.36 11.94 8.06
C ASP A 28 1.91 11.61 6.67
N ASP A 29 3.20 11.91 6.51
CA ASP A 29 3.95 11.63 5.30
C ASP A 29 4.58 10.24 5.39
N MET A 30 4.25 9.35 4.46
CA MET A 30 4.89 8.05 4.36
C MET A 30 5.66 7.95 3.04
N THR A 31 6.97 7.75 3.08
CA THR A 31 7.73 7.53 1.84
C THR A 31 7.52 6.13 1.29
N ILE A 32 7.67 5.95 -0.02
CA ILE A 32 7.66 4.63 -0.68
C ILE A 32 8.72 3.71 -0.07
N ALA A 33 9.88 4.25 0.30
CA ALA A 33 10.93 3.47 0.96
C ALA A 33 10.48 2.94 2.34
N ALA A 34 9.85 3.78 3.15
CA ALA A 34 9.32 3.37 4.45
C ALA A 34 8.19 2.34 4.30
N LEU A 35 7.29 2.55 3.34
CA LEU A 35 6.23 1.60 3.02
C LEU A 35 6.80 0.25 2.56
N LEU A 36 7.82 0.26 1.70
CA LEU A 36 8.51 -0.94 1.25
C LEU A 36 9.15 -1.71 2.41
N THR A 37 9.85 -1.01 3.30
CA THR A 37 10.43 -1.63 4.51
C THR A 37 9.35 -2.27 5.38
N TYR A 38 8.23 -1.58 5.59
CA TYR A 38 7.11 -2.14 6.35
C TYR A 38 6.53 -3.39 5.68
N LEU A 39 6.27 -3.34 4.37
CA LEU A 39 5.68 -4.44 3.63
C LEU A 39 6.56 -5.70 3.68
N ASN A 40 7.87 -5.53 3.48
CA ASN A 40 8.82 -6.65 3.58
C ASN A 40 8.94 -7.17 5.02
N ALA A 41 8.85 -6.30 6.04
CA ALA A 41 8.83 -6.73 7.44
C ALA A 41 7.52 -7.43 7.85
N ALA A 42 6.39 -7.05 7.25
CA ALA A 42 5.07 -7.63 7.50
C ALA A 42 4.83 -8.94 6.72
N MET A 43 5.72 -9.29 5.79
CA MET A 43 5.59 -10.52 5.00
C MET A 43 5.77 -11.77 5.87
N PRO A 44 4.90 -12.78 5.71
CA PRO A 44 5.09 -14.07 6.35
C PRO A 44 6.45 -14.68 6.01
N VAL A 45 7.14 -15.22 7.01
CA VAL A 45 8.52 -15.74 6.90
C VAL A 45 8.66 -16.90 5.90
N ASP A 46 7.56 -17.59 5.58
CA ASP A 46 7.48 -18.65 4.58
C ASP A 46 7.36 -18.12 3.13
N LYS A 47 7.20 -16.81 2.93
CA LYS A 47 7.18 -16.16 1.62
C LYS A 47 8.51 -15.48 1.34
N HIS A 48 9.33 -16.10 0.50
CA HIS A 48 10.72 -15.68 0.24
C HIS A 48 10.90 -14.63 -0.88
N GLU A 49 9.85 -13.93 -1.29
CA GLU A 49 9.94 -12.94 -2.37
C GLU A 49 9.56 -11.56 -1.84
N ASP A 50 10.60 -10.82 -1.46
CA ASP A 50 10.51 -9.41 -1.09
C ASP A 50 9.85 -8.60 -2.22
N PHE A 51 9.13 -7.55 -1.85
CA PHE A 51 8.69 -6.56 -2.80
C PHE A 51 9.90 -5.71 -3.25
N ASP A 52 9.84 -5.23 -4.48
CA ASP A 52 10.72 -4.17 -4.96
C ASP A 52 10.00 -2.82 -5.01
N THR A 53 10.78 -1.74 -5.13
CA THR A 53 10.24 -0.36 -5.16
C THR A 53 9.29 -0.14 -6.33
N LEU A 54 9.57 -0.69 -7.51
CA LEU A 54 8.76 -0.48 -8.71
C LEU A 54 7.42 -1.21 -8.59
N GLU A 55 7.43 -2.41 -8.01
CA GLU A 55 6.23 -3.17 -7.69
C GLU A 55 5.34 -2.37 -6.74
N VAL A 56 5.89 -1.88 -5.62
CA VAL A 56 5.12 -1.09 -4.63
C VAL A 56 4.56 0.19 -5.27
N VAL A 57 5.35 0.93 -6.04
CA VAL A 57 4.88 2.13 -6.76
C VAL A 57 3.74 1.78 -7.71
N SER A 58 3.89 0.74 -8.52
CA SER A 58 2.86 0.31 -9.47
C SER A 58 1.54 -0.02 -8.77
N TYR A 59 1.61 -0.73 -7.63
CA TYR A 59 0.42 -1.07 -6.85
C TYR A 59 -0.22 0.13 -6.19
N VAL A 60 0.57 1.04 -5.60
CA VAL A 60 0.03 2.27 -5.00
C VAL A 60 -0.66 3.12 -6.06
N MET A 61 -0.09 3.25 -7.25
CA MET A 61 -0.73 3.94 -8.38
C MET A 61 -2.02 3.24 -8.85
N ALA A 62 -2.06 1.91 -8.86
CA ALA A 62 -3.26 1.15 -9.19
C ALA A 62 -4.37 1.36 -8.14
N LEU A 63 -4.00 1.37 -6.86
CA LEU A 63 -4.92 1.64 -5.74
C LEU A 63 -5.55 3.03 -5.85
N MET A 64 -4.76 4.06 -6.23
CA MET A 64 -5.27 5.42 -6.47
C MET A 64 -6.32 5.49 -7.57
N LYS A 65 -6.13 4.75 -8.66
CA LYS A 65 -7.08 4.66 -9.76
C LYS A 65 -8.35 3.90 -9.38
N GLU A 66 -8.23 2.89 -8.52
CA GLU A 66 -9.37 2.12 -8.03
C GLU A 66 -10.18 2.92 -6.98
N ASP A 67 -9.51 3.75 -6.17
CA ASP A 67 -10.13 4.66 -5.19
C ASP A 67 -10.83 5.86 -5.85
N GLU A 68 -10.57 6.18 -7.12
CA GLU A 68 -11.27 7.26 -7.85
C GLU A 68 -12.79 7.07 -8.01
N GLY A 69 -13.34 5.92 -7.56
CA GLY A 69 -14.78 5.68 -7.47
C GLY A 69 -15.27 4.98 -6.20
N ARG A 70 -14.38 4.68 -5.24
CA ARG A 70 -14.73 4.07 -3.94
C ARG A 70 -14.07 4.84 -2.80
N LYS A 71 -14.87 5.34 -1.86
CA LYS A 71 -14.32 5.80 -0.57
C LYS A 71 -13.83 4.58 0.21
N SER A 72 -12.53 4.34 0.21
CA SER A 72 -11.88 3.52 1.22
C SER A 72 -12.16 4.10 2.62
N ARG A 73 -12.37 3.22 3.61
CA ARG A 73 -12.62 3.63 5.00
C ARG A 73 -11.44 4.38 5.62
N ALA A 74 -10.24 4.22 5.05
CA ALA A 74 -9.01 4.90 5.44
C ALA A 74 -8.83 6.28 4.77
N GLY A 75 -9.69 6.66 3.80
CA GLY A 75 -9.50 7.86 2.98
C GLY A 75 -8.88 7.56 1.61
N ARG A 76 -8.67 8.59 0.80
CA ARG A 76 -8.12 8.47 -0.56
C ARG A 76 -6.59 8.55 -0.52
N VAL A 77 -5.90 7.56 -1.08
CA VAL A 77 -4.44 7.58 -1.20
C VAL A 77 -4.02 8.58 -2.30
N VAL A 78 -3.00 9.39 -2.05
CA VAL A 78 -2.38 10.30 -3.04
C VAL A 78 -0.85 10.17 -3.06
N LEU A 79 -0.24 10.25 -4.25
CA LEU A 79 1.21 10.19 -4.45
C LEU A 79 1.74 11.60 -4.72
N LEU A 80 2.70 12.04 -3.93
CA LEU A 80 3.40 13.30 -4.07
C LEU A 80 4.90 12.99 -4.24
N GLY A 81 5.32 12.73 -5.48
CA GLY A 81 6.67 12.23 -5.74
C GLY A 81 6.86 10.83 -5.16
N ASP A 82 7.73 10.67 -4.17
CA ASP A 82 7.98 9.43 -3.44
C ASP A 82 7.21 9.35 -2.11
N VAL A 83 6.33 10.32 -1.82
CA VAL A 83 5.50 10.35 -0.61
C VAL A 83 4.08 9.86 -0.92
N VAL A 84 3.59 8.95 -0.09
CA VAL A 84 2.22 8.45 -0.04
C VAL A 84 1.51 9.14 1.12
N ARG A 85 0.38 9.79 0.84
CA ARG A 85 -0.50 10.40 1.85
C ARG A 85 -1.91 9.86 1.76
N LEU A 86 -2.63 9.93 2.88
CA LEU A 86 -4.07 9.78 2.90
C LEU A 86 -4.75 11.13 2.96
N THR A 87 -5.74 11.34 2.12
CA THR A 87 -6.62 12.49 2.21
C THR A 87 -7.98 12.02 2.69
N SER A 88 -8.35 12.43 3.90
CA SER A 88 -9.73 12.33 4.38
C SER A 88 -10.53 13.45 3.72
N THR A 89 -11.55 13.10 2.93
CA THR A 89 -12.51 14.05 2.36
C THR A 89 -13.79 14.08 3.16
#